data_AF-A0A6P4YXY4-F1
#
_entry.id   AF-A0A6P4YXY4-F1
#
_cell.length_a   1.000
_cell.length_b   1.000
_cell.length_c   1.000
_cell.angle_alpha   90.00
_cell.angle_beta   90.00
_cell.angle_gamma   90.00
#
_symmetry.space_group_name_H-M   'P 1'
#
loop_
_entity.id
_entity.type
_entity.pdbx_description
1 polymer ?
#
loop_
_entity_poly.entity_id
_entity_poly.type
_entity_poly.pdbx_seq_one_letter_code
_entity_poly.pdbx_strand_id
1 'polypeptide(L)'
;MLNTPKEQLKATYKKYLAQVPEPLCSQFPERRSRDDAIKRHEERSQLNTQLYPTEQEQSNLQTQLEASSSTVNVRKTRTCKKCQQPMKGHPRGACPSTSN
;
A
#
# COMPACT_ATOMS: atom_id res chain seq x y z
N MET A 1 21.62 -19.83 37.04
CA MET A 1 21.50 -20.35 35.65
C MET A 1 21.37 -21.86 35.72
N LEU A 2 20.47 -22.46 34.94
CA LEU A 2 20.31 -23.92 34.90
C LEU A 2 21.51 -24.54 34.18
N ASN A 3 22.52 -24.96 34.93
CA ASN A 3 23.68 -25.70 34.41
C ASN A 3 23.37 -27.20 34.36
N THR A 4 22.48 -27.62 33.46
CA THR A 4 22.28 -29.05 33.17
C THR A 4 23.30 -29.52 32.12
N PRO A 5 24.09 -30.57 32.41
CA PRO A 5 24.98 -31.17 31.42
C PRO A 5 24.23 -31.59 30.15
N LYS A 6 24.86 -31.39 28.99
CA LYS A 6 24.27 -31.71 27.67
C LYS A 6 23.80 -33.17 27.55
N GLU A 7 24.48 -34.08 28.24
CA GLU A 7 24.12 -35.50 28.27
C GLU A 7 22.83 -35.75 29.04
N GLN A 8 22.64 -35.08 30.18
CA GLN A 8 21.38 -35.14 30.92
C GLN A 8 20.23 -34.57 30.09
N LEU A 9 20.46 -33.46 29.38
CA LEU A 9 19.46 -32.89 28.47
C LEU A 9 19.06 -33.86 27.35
N LYS A 10 20.03 -34.58 26.76
CA LYS A 10 19.76 -35.62 25.76
C LYS A 10 18.98 -36.79 26.35
N ALA A 11 19.32 -37.22 27.56
CA ALA A 11 18.62 -38.32 28.24
C ALA A 11 17.17 -37.92 28.56
N THR A 12 16.96 -36.70 29.08
CA THR A 12 15.61 -36.18 29.32
C THR A 12 14.82 -36.05 28.03
N TYR A 13 15.43 -35.55 26.95
CA TYR A 13 14.79 -35.45 25.64
C TYR A 13 14.31 -36.82 25.14
N LYS A 14 15.16 -37.85 25.18
CA LYS A 14 14.79 -39.21 24.78
C LYS A 14 13.65 -39.78 25.64
N LYS A 15 13.70 -39.57 26.96
CA LYS A 15 12.66 -40.03 27.89
C LYS A 15 11.29 -39.45 27.54
N TYR A 16 11.23 -38.14 27.28
CA TYR A 16 9.97 -37.49 26.98
C TYR A 16 9.51 -37.72 25.54
N LEU A 17 10.43 -37.87 24.58
CA LEU A 17 10.10 -38.21 23.19
C LEU A 17 9.29 -39.51 23.10
N ALA A 18 9.64 -40.53 23.89
CA ALA A 18 8.91 -41.80 23.93
C ALA A 18 7.51 -41.70 24.56
N GLN A 19 7.23 -40.63 25.31
CA GLN A 19 5.93 -40.36 25.92
C GLN A 19 5.07 -39.45 25.04
N VAL A 20 5.61 -38.92 23.93
CA VAL A 20 4.83 -38.10 23.01
C VAL A 20 3.80 -39.01 22.32
N PRO A 21 2.50 -38.77 22.51
CA PRO A 21 1.48 -39.52 21.80
C PRO A 21 1.61 -39.27 20.30
N GLU A 22 1.13 -40.23 19.50
CA GLU A 22 1.09 -40.03 18.06
C GLU A 22 0.31 -38.76 17.72
N PRO A 23 0.81 -37.92 16.80
CA PRO A 23 0.14 -36.71 16.41
C PRO A 23 -1.23 -37.02 15.80
N LEU A 24 -2.24 -36.22 16.18
CA LEU A 24 -3.65 -36.37 15.74
C LEU A 24 -3.89 -36.22 14.23
N CYS A 25 -2.83 -36.07 13.43
CA CYS A 25 -2.94 -36.10 11.97
C CYS A 25 -3.52 -37.43 11.47
N SER A 26 -3.30 -38.55 12.18
CA SER A 26 -3.92 -39.85 11.86
C SER A 26 -5.42 -39.91 12.19
N GLN A 27 -5.92 -39.05 13.09
CA GLN A 27 -7.33 -39.00 13.47
C GLN A 27 -8.22 -38.43 12.37
N PHE A 28 -7.64 -37.64 11.45
CA PHE A 28 -8.35 -37.06 10.32
C PHE A 28 -7.67 -37.49 9.02
N PRO A 29 -7.95 -38.71 8.51
CA PRO A 29 -7.34 -39.21 7.28
C PRO A 29 -7.68 -38.36 6.04
N GLU A 30 -8.72 -37.53 6.13
CA GLU A 30 -9.07 -36.54 5.11
C GLU A 30 -8.10 -35.33 5.09
N ARG A 31 -7.43 -35.04 6.22
CA ARG A 31 -6.46 -33.96 6.29
C ARG A 31 -5.19 -34.35 5.54
N ARG A 32 -4.70 -33.42 4.73
CA ARG A 32 -3.47 -33.55 3.96
C ARG A 32 -2.27 -33.71 4.90
N SER A 33 -1.28 -34.47 4.45
CA SER A 33 -0.03 -34.64 5.19
C SER A 33 0.69 -33.30 5.37
N ARG A 34 1.59 -33.23 6.36
CA ARG A 34 2.42 -32.03 6.58
C ARG A 34 3.25 -31.70 5.34
N ASP A 35 3.84 -32.70 4.71
CA ASP A 35 4.69 -32.51 3.53
C ASP A 35 3.87 -32.01 2.33
N ASP A 36 2.66 -32.52 2.14
CA ASP A 36 1.73 -32.02 1.13
C ASP A 36 1.28 -30.58 1.40
N ALA A 37 1.17 -30.19 2.68
CA ALA A 37 0.81 -28.83 3.06
C ALA A 37 1.96 -27.86 2.76
N ILE A 38 3.20 -28.26 3.04
CA ILE A 38 4.42 -27.49 2.73
C ILE A 38 4.54 -27.31 1.22
N LYS A 39 4.47 -28.40 0.45
CA LYS A 39 4.58 -28.35 -1.01
C LYS A 39 3.56 -27.39 -1.64
N ARG A 40 2.29 -27.47 -1.23
CA ARG A 40 1.25 -26.57 -1.74
C ARG A 40 1.47 -25.12 -1.33
N HIS A 41 2.08 -24.87 -0.18
CA HIS A 41 2.42 -23.52 0.22
C HIS A 41 3.49 -22.95 -0.72
N GLU A 42 4.55 -23.70 -0.98
CA GLU A 42 5.62 -23.30 -1.89
C GLU A 42 5.09 -23.04 -3.29
N GLU A 43 4.25 -23.95 -3.81
CA GLU A 43 3.55 -23.77 -5.10
C GLU A 43 2.74 -22.47 -5.14
N ARG A 44 1.97 -22.17 -4.09
CA ARG A 44 1.21 -20.91 -4.00
C ARG A 44 2.10 -19.68 -3.90
N SER A 45 3.20 -19.76 -3.17
CA SER A 45 4.15 -18.63 -3.02
C SER A 45 4.89 -18.33 -4.32
N GLN A 46 5.10 -19.34 -5.18
CA GLN A 46 5.73 -19.19 -6.49
C GLN A 46 4.77 -18.66 -7.55
N LEU A 47 3.45 -18.81 -7.35
CA LEU A 47 2.44 -18.22 -8.22
C LEU A 47 2.40 -16.70 -8.03
N ASN A 48 3.19 -16.00 -8.85
CA ASN A 48 3.19 -14.55 -8.88
C ASN A 48 1.92 -14.06 -9.59
N THR A 49 0.94 -13.55 -8.83
CA THR A 49 -0.27 -12.96 -9.39
C THR A 49 0.02 -11.56 -9.88
N GLN A 50 -0.26 -11.27 -11.15
CA GLN A 50 -0.19 -9.89 -11.65
C GLN A 50 -1.24 -9.05 -10.92
N LEU A 51 -0.78 -8.10 -10.10
CA LEU A 51 -1.64 -7.09 -9.50
C LEU A 51 -2.11 -6.18 -10.64
N TYR A 52 -3.43 -6.14 -10.87
CA TYR A 52 -4.04 -5.21 -11.81
C TYR A 52 -4.79 -4.12 -11.03
N PRO A 53 -4.59 -2.83 -11.34
CA PRO A 53 -3.64 -2.29 -12.34
C PRO A 53 -2.19 -2.49 -11.91
N THR A 54 -1.27 -2.51 -12.87
CA THR A 54 0.17 -2.59 -12.60
C THR A 54 0.62 -1.43 -11.72
N GLU A 55 1.72 -1.59 -10.97
CA GLU A 55 2.27 -0.53 -10.10
C GLU A 55 2.48 0.79 -10.86
N GLN A 56 2.97 0.68 -12.10
CA GLN A 56 3.17 1.83 -12.98
C GLN A 56 1.84 2.50 -13.36
N GLU A 57 0.80 1.73 -13.67
CA GLU A 57 -0.55 2.26 -13.94
C GLU A 57 -1.16 2.92 -12.70
N GLN A 58 -0.98 2.36 -11.51
CA GLN A 58 -1.46 2.96 -10.26
C GLN A 58 -0.80 4.30 -9.98
N SER A 59 0.53 4.38 -10.15
CA SER A 59 1.28 5.64 -10.01
C SER A 59 0.83 6.70 -11.01
N ASN A 60 0.57 6.29 -12.27
CA ASN A 60 0.06 7.19 -13.30
C ASN A 60 -1.33 7.72 -12.97
N LEU A 61 -2.23 6.86 -12.48
CA LEU A 61 -3.58 7.26 -12.05
C LEU A 61 -3.53 8.21 -10.85
N GLN A 62 -2.66 7.93 -9.88
CA GLN A 62 -2.47 8.80 -8.73
C GLN A 62 -1.95 10.19 -9.14
N THR A 63 -0.96 10.23 -10.03
CA THR A 63 -0.43 11.49 -10.57
C THR A 63 -1.51 12.30 -11.29
N GLN A 64 -2.40 11.64 -12.06
CA GLN A 64 -3.52 12.32 -12.72
C GLN A 64 -4.55 12.89 -11.73
N LEU A 65 -4.84 12.16 -10.64
CA LEU A 65 -5.73 12.64 -9.58
C LEU A 65 -5.13 13.86 -8.86
N GLU A 66 -3.83 13.83 -8.55
CA GLU A 66 -3.12 14.94 -7.92
C GLU A 66 -3.05 16.17 -8.86
N ALA A 67 -2.80 15.96 -10.15
CA ALA A 67 -2.78 17.03 -11.16
C ALA A 67 -4.16 17.68 -11.36
N SER A 68 -5.25 16.90 -11.32
CA SER A 68 -6.61 17.44 -11.46
C SER A 68 -7.08 18.19 -10.20
N SER A 69 -6.57 17.84 -9.02
CA SER A 69 -6.87 18.52 -7.76
C SER A 69 -6.15 19.88 -7.57
N SER A 70 -5.16 20.20 -8.41
CA SER A 70 -4.33 21.41 -8.31
C SER A 70 -4.64 22.47 -9.37
N THR A 71 -5.90 22.60 -9.78
CA THR A 71 -6.34 23.88 -10.35
C THR A 71 -6.54 24.88 -9.20
N VAL A 72 -5.44 25.49 -8.76
CA VAL A 72 -5.51 26.78 -8.07
C VAL A 72 -6.29 27.68 -9.01
N ASN A 73 -7.56 27.93 -8.68
CA ASN A 73 -8.41 28.86 -9.40
C ASN A 73 -7.75 30.24 -9.29
N VAL A 74 -6.86 30.57 -10.23
CA VAL A 74 -6.29 31.90 -10.35
C VAL A 74 -7.46 32.79 -10.70
N ARG A 75 -8.02 33.46 -9.68
CA ARG A 75 -9.13 34.40 -9.85
C ARG A 75 -8.66 35.46 -10.85
N LYS A 76 -9.21 35.42 -12.06
CA LYS A 76 -8.90 36.41 -13.09
C LYS A 76 -9.20 37.79 -12.55
N THR A 77 -8.21 38.68 -12.56
CA THR A 77 -8.40 40.07 -12.15
C THR A 77 -9.38 40.73 -13.11
N ARG A 78 -10.42 41.38 -12.57
CA ARG A 78 -11.41 42.11 -13.37
C ARG A 78 -10.73 43.19 -14.21
N THR A 79 -10.99 43.19 -15.51
CA THR A 79 -10.50 44.18 -16.47
C THR A 79 -11.58 45.23 -16.80
N CYS A 80 -11.14 46.43 -17.19
CA CYS A 80 -12.02 47.49 -17.63
C CYS A 80 -12.59 47.18 -19.02
N LYS A 81 -13.91 47.32 -19.21
CA LYS A 81 -14.55 47.09 -20.52
C LYS A 81 -14.11 48.09 -21.61
N LYS A 82 -13.62 49.28 -21.23
CA LYS A 82 -13.23 50.35 -22.16
C LYS A 82 -11.78 50.20 -22.64
N CYS A 83 -10.84 49.94 -21.73
CA CYS A 83 -9.41 49.90 -22.06
C CYS A 83 -8.76 48.52 -21.93
N GLN A 84 -9.52 47.49 -21.53
CA GLN A 84 -9.06 46.11 -21.30
C GLN A 84 -7.92 45.94 -20.27
N GLN A 85 -7.46 47.04 -19.64
CA GLN A 85 -6.47 47.03 -18.56
C GLN A 85 -7.09 46.57 -17.23
N PRO A 86 -6.28 46.06 -16.29
CA PRO A 86 -6.76 45.70 -14.95
C PRO A 86 -7.40 46.90 -14.25
N MET A 87 -8.51 46.67 -13.54
CA MET A 87 -9.23 47.75 -12.84
C MET A 87 -8.48 48.34 -11.64
N LYS A 88 -7.33 47.78 -11.26
CA LYS A 88 -6.48 48.28 -10.17
C LYS A 88 -5.94 49.67 -10.54
N GLY A 89 -6.34 50.70 -9.80
CA GLY A 89 -5.96 52.10 -10.08
C GLY A 89 -6.98 52.90 -10.92
N HIS A 90 -8.11 52.31 -11.32
CA HIS A 90 -9.18 53.07 -11.98
C HIS A 90 -9.94 53.97 -10.97
N PRO A 91 -10.22 55.23 -11.32
CA PRO A 91 -11.15 56.05 -10.54
C PRO A 91 -12.56 55.44 -10.54
N ARG A 92 -13.32 55.61 -9.45
CA ARG A 92 -14.67 55.02 -9.31
C ARG A 92 -15.56 55.45 -10.48
N GLY A 93 -16.01 54.49 -11.27
CA GLY A 93 -16.93 54.72 -12.39
C GLY A 93 -16.32 55.32 -13.66
N ALA A 94 -15.02 55.61 -13.69
CA ALA A 94 -14.37 56.25 -14.83
C ALA A 94 -13.14 55.47 -15.31
N CYS A 95 -12.87 55.55 -16.61
CA CYS A 95 -11.69 54.97 -17.23
C CYS A 95 -10.67 56.08 -17.50
N PRO A 96 -9.40 55.94 -17.09
CA PRO A 96 -8.39 56.97 -17.30
C PRO A 96 -7.98 57.13 -18.76
N SER A 97 -8.32 56.17 -19.64
CA SER A 97 -8.04 56.27 -21.08
C SER A 97 -9.06 57.12 -21.85
N THR A 98 -10.09 57.67 -21.20
CA THR A 98 -11.07 58.57 -21.84
C THR A 98 -10.80 60.05 -21.53
N SER A 99 -9.55 60.41 -21.18
CA SER A 99 -9.13 61.81 -21.19
C SER A 99 -8.58 62.16 -22.58
N ASN A 100 -9.39 62.93 -23.31
CA ASN A 100 -9.34 63.37 -24.72
C ASN A 100 -10.10 62.50 -25.72
#